data_AF-A0A7H2BLF8-F1
#
_entry.id   AF-A0A7H2BLF8-F1
#
_cell.length_a   1.000
_cell.length_b   1.000
_cell.length_c   1.000
_cell.angle_alpha   90.00
_cell.angle_beta   90.00
_cell.angle_gamma   90.00
#
_symmetry.space_group_name_H-M   'P 1'
#
loop_
_entity.id
_entity.type
_entity.pdbx_description
1 polymer ?
#
loop_
_entity_poly.entity_id
_entity_poly.type
_entity_poly.pdbx_seq_one_letter_code
_entity_poly.pdbx_strand_id
1 'polypeptide(L)'
;MSLLLLTSALSLSPLFVSEIDQQSFVTLLERLEQSQVGSIVVLGSTGSYMYMSPTEREHAVVLAAETMQSKPLIVGVGDVATRQVLEHIKVAEQVEASAVLVAPVSY
;
A
#
# COMPACT_ATOMS: atom_id res chain seq x y z
N MET A 1 2.18 -6.08 -19.76
CA MET A 1 1.44 -6.98 -18.87
C MET A 1 0.33 -6.18 -18.23
N SER A 2 -0.94 -6.55 -18.40
CA SER A 2 -2.07 -5.74 -17.93
C SER A 2 -2.29 -5.96 -16.43
N LEU A 3 -2.02 -4.94 -15.61
CA LEU A 3 -2.05 -5.00 -14.12
C LEU A 3 -3.46 -5.24 -13.53
N LEU A 4 -4.53 -5.06 -14.33
CA LEU A 4 -5.92 -5.03 -13.86
C LEU A 4 -6.80 -6.16 -14.42
N LEU A 5 -6.24 -7.11 -15.18
CA LEU A 5 -7.00 -8.28 -15.69
C LEU A 5 -7.02 -9.46 -14.70
N LEU A 6 -6.35 -9.32 -13.55
CA LEU A 6 -6.25 -10.33 -12.49
C LEU A 6 -6.82 -9.78 -11.17
N THR A 7 -7.16 -10.67 -10.25
CA THR A 7 -7.67 -10.31 -8.92
C THR A 7 -6.60 -9.64 -8.06
N SER A 8 -6.91 -8.46 -7.50
CA SER A 8 -6.04 -7.75 -6.57
C SER A 8 -6.49 -7.97 -5.12
N ALA A 9 -5.54 -8.21 -4.22
CA ALA A 9 -5.80 -8.16 -2.77
C ALA A 9 -5.66 -6.72 -2.25
N LEU A 10 -6.62 -6.25 -1.47
CA LEU A 10 -6.48 -5.03 -0.68
C LEU A 10 -5.97 -5.42 0.70
N SER A 11 -4.69 -5.19 0.98
CA SER A 11 -4.10 -5.61 2.24
C SER A 11 -4.64 -4.76 3.40
N LEU A 12 -4.96 -5.42 4.51
CA LEU A 12 -5.07 -4.75 5.80
C LEU A 12 -3.68 -4.21 6.16
N SER A 13 -3.63 -3.06 6.81
CA SER A 13 -2.43 -2.56 7.49
C SER A 13 -2.70 -2.61 8.99
N PRO A 14 -2.36 -3.72 9.66
CA PRO A 14 -2.60 -3.87 11.08
C PRO A 14 -1.94 -2.74 11.88
N LEU A 15 -2.73 -2.09 12.75
CA LEU A 15 -2.26 -0.97 13.58
C LEU A 15 -2.17 -1.42 15.04
N PHE A 16 -1.08 -1.02 15.70
CA PHE A 16 -0.89 -1.10 17.15
C PHE A 16 -0.71 0.31 17.70
N VAL A 17 -1.64 0.79 18.53
CA VAL A 17 -1.59 2.10 19.24
C VAL A 17 -0.94 3.24 18.41
N SER A 18 -1.50 3.51 17.23
CA SER A 18 -1.06 4.57 16.29
C SER A 18 0.30 4.37 15.63
N GLU A 19 0.73 3.12 15.49
CA GLU A 19 1.84 2.70 14.63
C GLU A 19 1.46 1.42 13.88
N ILE A 20 2.20 1.07 12.83
CA ILE A 20 2.00 -0.18 12.11
C ILE A 20 2.58 -1.34 12.92
N ASP A 21 1.78 -2.40 13.13
CA ASP A 21 2.30 -3.69 13.58
C ASP A 21 3.04 -4.35 12.41
N GLN A 22 4.34 -4.03 12.32
CA GLN A 22 5.22 -4.48 11.26
C GLN A 22 5.23 -6.01 11.12
N GLN A 23 5.27 -6.76 12.22
CA GLN A 23 5.35 -8.22 12.14
C GLN A 23 4.06 -8.82 11.56
N SER A 24 2.91 -8.34 12.02
CA SER A 24 1.61 -8.79 11.50
C SER A 24 1.43 -8.38 10.05
N PHE A 25 1.89 -7.19 9.67
CA PHE A 25 1.80 -6.69 8.30
C PHE A 25 2.66 -7.50 7.33
N VAL A 26 3.94 -7.74 7.67
CA VAL A 26 4.85 -8.60 6.87
C VAL A 26 4.28 -10.00 6.72
N THR A 27 3.82 -10.61 7.82
CA THR A 27 3.21 -11.95 7.78
C THR A 27 2.01 -12.02 6.83
N LEU A 28 1.20 -10.96 6.78
CA LEU A 28 0.07 -10.87 5.85
C LEU A 28 0.53 -10.74 4.40
N LEU A 29 1.54 -9.91 4.14
CA LEU A 29 2.09 -9.72 2.80
C LEU A 29 2.75 -11.00 2.26
N GLU A 30 3.54 -11.71 3.06
CA GLU A 30 4.16 -12.99 2.69
C GLU A 30 3.09 -14.04 2.29
N ARG A 31 1.99 -14.09 3.04
CA ARG A 31 0.86 -14.98 2.70
C ARG A 31 0.19 -14.58 1.39
N LEU A 32 0.02 -13.28 1.15
CA LEU A 32 -0.56 -12.80 -0.10
C LEU A 32 0.40 -13.04 -1.28
N GLU A 33 1.71 -12.92 -1.10
CA GLU A 33 2.73 -13.23 -2.10
C GLU A 33 2.64 -14.70 -2.52
N GLN A 34 2.43 -15.62 -1.59
CA GLN A 34 2.29 -17.05 -1.88
C GLN A 34 0.90 -17.45 -2.42
N SER A 35 -0.08 -16.54 -2.41
CA SER A 35 -1.45 -16.84 -2.85
C SER A 35 -1.61 -16.78 -4.38
N GLN A 36 -2.82 -17.00 -4.89
CA GLN A 36 -3.12 -16.90 -6.33
C GLN A 36 -3.50 -15.48 -6.80
N VAL A 37 -3.47 -14.47 -5.93
CA VAL A 37 -3.80 -13.09 -6.33
C VAL A 37 -2.76 -12.55 -7.31
N GLY A 38 -3.21 -11.80 -8.31
CA GLY A 38 -2.36 -11.29 -9.40
C GLY A 38 -1.63 -10.00 -9.08
N SER A 39 -2.06 -9.26 -8.05
CA SER A 39 -1.38 -8.07 -7.53
C SER A 39 -1.81 -7.76 -6.10
N ILE A 40 -1.05 -6.89 -5.43
CA ILE A 40 -1.36 -6.42 -4.08
C ILE A 40 -1.51 -4.91 -4.10
N VAL A 41 -2.57 -4.42 -3.47
CA VAL A 41 -2.78 -3.01 -3.20
C VAL A 41 -2.56 -2.77 -1.70
N VAL A 42 -1.58 -1.93 -1.37
CA VAL A 42 -1.36 -1.43 -0.01
C VAL A 42 -1.91 -0.02 0.12
N LEU A 43 -2.23 0.40 1.36
CA LEU A 43 -2.80 1.73 1.65
C LEU A 43 -4.08 2.05 0.84
N GLY A 44 -4.88 1.03 0.51
CA GLY A 44 -6.28 1.21 0.08
C GLY A 44 -7.19 1.51 1.28
N SER A 45 -8.49 1.77 1.05
CA SER A 45 -9.45 2.02 2.15
C SER A 45 -9.47 0.91 3.20
N THR A 46 -9.32 -0.36 2.78
CA THR A 46 -9.16 -1.52 3.67
C THR A 46 -7.87 -1.46 4.51
N GLY A 47 -6.82 -0.82 4.00
CA GLY A 47 -5.58 -0.58 4.71
C GLY A 47 -5.63 0.59 5.68
N SER A 48 -6.79 1.25 5.88
CA SER A 48 -6.96 2.31 6.89
C SER A 48 -5.99 3.50 6.74
N TYR A 49 -5.48 3.77 5.53
CA TYR A 49 -4.42 4.76 5.31
C TYR A 49 -4.79 6.19 5.74
N MET A 50 -6.09 6.52 5.75
CA MET A 50 -6.58 7.85 6.18
C MET A 50 -6.39 8.12 7.67
N TYR A 51 -6.11 7.09 8.47
CA TYR A 51 -5.83 7.20 9.90
C TYR A 51 -4.34 7.19 10.22
N MET A 52 -3.48 7.13 9.20
CA MET A 52 -2.03 7.12 9.35
C MET A 52 -1.44 8.49 9.04
N SER A 53 -0.38 8.84 9.76
CA SER A 53 0.48 9.96 9.41
C SER A 53 1.23 9.70 8.09
N PRO A 54 1.76 10.74 7.43
CA PRO A 54 2.57 10.57 6.22
C PRO A 54 3.77 9.62 6.42
N THR A 55 4.42 9.68 7.58
CA THR A 55 5.58 8.82 7.90
C THR A 55 5.18 7.37 8.11
N GLU A 56 4.03 7.08 8.74
CA GLU A 56 3.53 5.71 8.84
C GLU A 56 3.17 5.14 7.46
N ARG A 57 2.56 5.95 6.59
CA ARG A 57 2.27 5.55 5.21
C ARG A 57 3.54 5.22 4.44
N GLU A 58 4.56 6.07 4.55
CA GLU A 58 5.86 5.83 3.94
C GLU A 58 6.49 4.54 4.44
N HIS A 59 6.52 4.33 5.75
CA HIS A 59 7.03 3.10 6.35
C HIS A 59 6.27 1.86 5.86
N ALA A 60 4.94 1.91 5.77
CA ALA A 60 4.13 0.82 5.22
C ALA A 60 4.53 0.44 3.79
N VAL A 61 4.78 1.45 2.96
CA VAL A 61 5.11 1.29 1.54
C VAL A 61 6.51 0.69 1.38
N VAL A 62 7.49 1.19 2.14
CA VAL A 62 8.85 0.64 2.15
C VAL A 62 8.83 -0.81 2.60
N LEU A 63 8.16 -1.10 3.72
CA LEU A 63 8.06 -2.46 4.25
C LEU A 63 7.34 -3.42 3.29
N ALA A 64 6.32 -2.93 2.58
CA ALA A 64 5.65 -3.71 1.56
C ALA A 64 6.56 -4.02 0.38
N ALA A 65 7.30 -3.04 -0.12
CA ALA A 65 8.24 -3.24 -1.21
C ALA A 65 9.40 -4.18 -0.85
N GLU A 66 9.91 -4.12 0.38
CA GLU A 66 10.93 -5.04 0.89
C GLU A 66 10.43 -6.48 1.04
N THR A 67 9.14 -6.66 1.34
CA THR A 67 8.54 -7.99 1.54
C THR A 67 8.15 -8.66 0.22
N MET A 68 7.68 -7.87 -0.75
CA MET A 68 7.13 -8.34 -2.01
C MET A 68 8.23 -8.63 -3.04
N GLN A 69 8.17 -9.79 -3.70
CA GLN A 69 9.27 -10.23 -4.59
C GLN A 69 8.88 -10.28 -6.06
N SER A 70 7.68 -10.79 -6.36
CA SER A 70 7.31 -11.18 -7.72
C SER A 70 5.99 -10.55 -8.19
N LYS A 71 5.08 -10.25 -7.27
CA LYS A 71 3.78 -9.67 -7.62
C LYS A 71 3.84 -8.16 -7.75
N PRO A 72 3.10 -7.58 -8.70
CA PRO A 72 2.98 -6.13 -8.80
C PRO A 72 2.42 -5.51 -7.51
N LEU A 73 3.15 -4.54 -6.98
CA LEU A 73 2.74 -3.71 -5.85
C LEU A 73 2.06 -2.44 -6.35
N ILE A 74 0.87 -2.16 -5.84
CA ILE A 74 0.11 -0.94 -6.12
C ILE A 74 -0.04 -0.17 -4.82
N VAL A 75 0.32 1.11 -4.81
CA VAL A 75 0.31 1.95 -3.60
C VAL A 75 -0.85 2.94 -3.61
N GLY A 76 -1.66 2.94 -2.56
CA GLY A 76 -2.69 3.95 -2.33
C GLY A 76 -2.11 5.30 -1.91
N VAL A 77 -2.31 6.32 -2.75
CA VAL A 77 -1.73 7.66 -2.57
C VAL A 77 -2.79 8.75 -2.33
N GLY A 78 -4.05 8.37 -2.13
CA GLY A 78 -5.15 9.30 -1.85
C GLY A 78 -4.87 10.18 -0.64
N ASP A 79 -5.31 11.44 -0.70
CA ASP A 79 -5.29 12.41 0.39
C ASP A 79 -6.27 13.54 0.04
N VAL A 80 -6.74 14.30 1.04
CA VAL A 80 -7.58 15.50 0.82
C VAL A 80 -6.79 16.63 0.13
N ALA A 81 -5.47 16.69 0.35
CA ALA A 81 -4.62 17.72 -0.21
C ALA A 81 -3.76 17.15 -1.35
N THR A 82 -3.89 17.71 -2.56
CA THR A 82 -3.10 17.28 -3.74
C THR A 82 -1.60 17.32 -3.48
N ARG A 83 -1.09 18.27 -2.68
CA ARG A 83 0.33 18.30 -2.29
C ARG A 83 0.77 17.03 -1.58
N GLN A 84 -0.08 16.46 -0.72
CA GLN A 84 0.23 15.24 0.02
C GLN A 84 0.17 14.03 -0.91
N VAL A 85 -0.80 13.99 -1.84
CA VAL A 85 -0.85 12.98 -2.91
C VAL A 85 0.48 12.95 -3.68
N LEU A 86 1.03 14.11 -4.04
CA LEU A 86 2.32 14.19 -4.73
C LEU A 86 3.49 13.66 -3.88
N GLU A 87 3.53 13.96 -2.58
CA GLU A 87 4.55 13.39 -1.69
C GLU A 87 4.41 11.86 -1.58
N HIS A 88 3.19 11.33 -1.49
CA HIS A 88 2.97 9.87 -1.46
C HIS A 88 3.32 9.18 -2.79
N ILE A 89 3.12 9.86 -3.93
CA ILE A 89 3.57 9.35 -5.23
C ILE A 89 5.10 9.23 -5.28
N LYS A 90 5.85 10.23 -4.78
CA LYS A 90 7.31 10.14 -4.75
C LYS A 90 7.81 8.92 -3.97
N VAL A 91 7.18 8.61 -2.84
CA VAL A 91 7.51 7.40 -2.07
C VAL A 91 7.20 6.14 -2.89
N ALA A 92 6.04 6.07 -3.55
CA ALA A 92 5.69 4.94 -4.41
C ALA A 92 6.69 4.76 -5.57
N GLU A 93 7.16 5.86 -6.16
CA GLU A 93 8.20 5.84 -7.20
C GLU A 93 9.56 5.38 -6.66
N GLN A 94 9.97 5.82 -5.47
CA GLN A 94 11.25 5.43 -4.84
C GLN A 94 11.35 3.93 -4.59
N VAL A 95 10.23 3.29 -4.27
CA VAL A 95 10.18 1.83 -4.07
C VAL A 95 9.82 1.06 -5.35
N GLU A 96 9.83 1.73 -6.50
CA GLU A 96 9.52 1.17 -7.82
C GLU A 96 8.16 0.44 -7.86
N ALA A 97 7.14 1.00 -7.18
CA ALA A 97 5.80 0.46 -7.21
C ALA A 97 5.29 0.35 -8.66
N SER A 98 4.60 -0.74 -8.97
CA SER A 98 4.13 -1.02 -10.32
C SER A 98 3.01 -0.07 -10.77
N ALA A 99 2.25 0.49 -9.82
CA ALA A 99 1.26 1.54 -10.06
C ALA A 99 0.90 2.27 -8.76
N VAL A 100 0.17 3.38 -8.91
CA VAL A 100 -0.48 4.08 -7.79
C VAL A 100 -2.00 4.02 -7.92
N LEU A 101 -2.69 3.94 -6.78
CA LEU A 101 -4.15 4.07 -6.66
C LEU A 101 -4.48 5.44 -6.07
N VAL A 102 -5.07 6.31 -6.89
CA VAL A 102 -5.52 7.65 -6.48
C VAL A 102 -7.02 7.61 -6.19
N ALA A 103 -7.40 7.24 -4.96
CA ALA A 103 -8.79 7.25 -4.54
C ALA A 103 -9.26 8.70 -4.27
N PRO A 104 -10.45 9.11 -4.72
CA PRO A 104 -11.05 10.38 -4.30
C PRO A 104 -11.28 10.37 -2.79
N VAL A 105 -10.84 11.44 -2.11
CA VAL A 105 -11.08 11.65 -0.67
C VAL A 105 -11.98 12.86 -0.50
N SER A 106 -13.06 12.69 0.25
CA SER A 106 -14.04 13.74 0.56
C SER A 106 -13.97 14.13 2.04
N TYR A 107 -14.25 15.40 2.32
CA TYR A 107 -14.41 15.98 3.67
C TYR A 107 -15.83 16.47 3.86
#